data_AF-A0A382F0B8-F1
#
_entry.id   AF-A0A382F0B8-F1
#
_cell.length_a   1.000
_cell.length_b   1.000
_cell.length_c   1.000
_cell.angle_alpha   90.00
_cell.angle_beta   90.00
_cell.angle_gamma   90.00
#
_symmetry.space_group_name_H-M   'P 1'
#
loop_
_entity.id
_entity.type
_entity.pdbx_description
1 polymer ?
#
loop_
_entity_poly.entity_id
_entity_poly.type
_entity_poly.pdbx_seq_one_letter_code
_entity_poly.pdbx_strand_id
1 'polypeptide(L)'
;MADEGKREVQFATYIVGAIAITAVLLLLLPMLFVMGKSTAYSAYEEEELYQLSDMRGSLDDDGDGYFIANTMSTPMLVNDWKDPHRTMLLIIAPEKPIDETEADAIYNFVTEKGGKVIVAADGTNANRLASKFGVTYFGHPLNDENQHWLEYDCDPSPCYPSWQNVWSVAAVEEDVNEMQAGAASKGCSEFQIVNQNPVSCRIPVMFRSPTGMKFEPSLRDTTHPEERDVKILARASSSAFIDLMGDGDASNALNPAPGDL
;
A
#
# COMPACT_ATOMS: atom_id res chain seq x y z
N MET A 1 -27.07 -69.30 11.90
CA MET A 1 -26.37 -68.57 12.99
C MET A 1 -24.90 -68.25 12.69
N ALA A 2 -24.11 -69.10 11.99
CA ALA A 2 -22.70 -68.77 11.67
C ALA A 2 -22.47 -67.83 10.46
N ASP A 3 -23.48 -67.68 9.58
CA ASP A 3 -23.39 -66.86 8.36
C ASP A 3 -23.75 -65.37 8.60
N GLU A 4 -24.64 -65.08 9.54
CA GLU A 4 -25.05 -63.71 9.90
C GLU A 4 -23.93 -62.94 10.61
N GLY A 5 -23.23 -63.58 11.55
CA GLY A 5 -22.10 -62.95 12.26
C GLY A 5 -20.90 -62.65 11.35
N LYS A 6 -20.69 -63.42 10.28
CA LYS A 6 -19.65 -63.11 9.27
C LYS A 6 -20.03 -61.91 8.39
N ARG A 7 -21.32 -61.75 8.05
CA ARG A 7 -21.83 -60.60 7.30
C ARG A 7 -21.79 -59.31 8.10
N GLU A 8 -22.14 -59.34 9.39
CA GLU A 8 -22.03 -58.16 10.27
C GLU A 8 -20.58 -57.69 10.43
N VAL A 9 -19.64 -58.61 10.63
CA VAL A 9 -18.21 -58.26 10.75
C VAL A 9 -17.66 -57.70 9.43
N GLN A 10 -18.05 -58.26 8.28
CA GLN A 10 -17.68 -57.69 6.97
C GLN A 10 -18.30 -56.30 6.76
N PHE A 11 -19.57 -56.11 7.09
CA PHE A 11 -20.26 -54.83 6.95
C PHE A 11 -19.66 -53.74 7.84
N ALA A 12 -19.38 -54.06 9.11
CA ALA A 12 -18.69 -53.15 10.03
C ALA A 12 -17.28 -52.79 9.53
N THR A 13 -16.53 -53.75 8.98
CA THR A 13 -15.21 -53.51 8.41
C THR A 13 -15.26 -52.59 7.19
N TYR A 14 -16.26 -52.77 6.31
CA TYR A 14 -16.47 -51.88 5.16
C TYR A 14 -16.87 -50.47 5.58
N ILE A 15 -17.73 -50.31 6.60
CA ILE A 15 -18.11 -48.99 7.11
C ILE A 15 -16.93 -48.28 7.78
N VAL A 16 -16.18 -48.98 8.63
CA VAL A 16 -15.00 -48.40 9.27
C VAL A 16 -13.93 -48.04 8.23
N GLY A 17 -13.73 -48.88 7.22
CA GLY A 17 -12.84 -48.58 6.09
C GLY A 17 -13.30 -47.36 5.29
N ALA A 18 -14.59 -47.25 4.99
CA ALA A 18 -15.15 -46.09 4.29
C ALA A 18 -15.01 -44.79 5.09
N ILE A 19 -15.26 -44.82 6.41
CA ILE A 19 -15.11 -43.66 7.29
C ILE A 19 -13.63 -43.26 7.42
N ALA A 20 -12.72 -44.23 7.53
CA ALA A 20 -11.29 -43.95 7.59
C ALA A 20 -10.79 -43.30 6.29
N ILE A 21 -11.22 -43.82 5.15
CA ILE A 21 -10.86 -43.27 3.84
C ILE A 21 -11.42 -41.85 3.65
N THR A 22 -12.68 -41.61 4.04
CA THR A 22 -13.28 -40.26 3.92
C THR A 22 -12.64 -39.26 4.88
N ALA A 23 -12.29 -39.67 6.10
CA ALA A 23 -11.56 -38.82 7.04
C ALA A 23 -10.17 -38.43 6.53
N VAL A 24 -9.43 -39.38 5.96
CA VAL A 24 -8.11 -39.12 5.34
C VAL A 24 -8.26 -38.19 4.12
N LEU A 25 -9.25 -38.43 3.26
CA LEU A 25 -9.52 -37.57 2.11
C LEU A 25 -9.91 -36.15 2.54
N LEU A 26 -10.73 -36.00 3.58
CA LEU A 26 -11.12 -34.68 4.13
C LEU A 26 -9.93 -33.88 4.66
N LEU A 27 -8.90 -34.54 5.19
CA LEU A 27 -7.70 -33.88 5.68
C LEU A 27 -6.69 -33.56 4.57
N LEU A 28 -6.58 -34.42 3.55
CA LEU A 28 -5.58 -34.27 2.48
C LEU A 28 -6.07 -33.43 1.29
N LEU A 29 -7.35 -33.50 0.93
CA LEU A 29 -7.92 -32.75 -0.20
C LEU A 29 -7.67 -31.24 -0.09
N PRO A 30 -7.92 -30.58 1.07
CA PRO A 30 -7.65 -29.16 1.21
C PRO A 30 -6.16 -28.82 1.00
N MET A 31 -5.24 -29.67 1.46
CA MET A 31 -3.80 -29.46 1.24
C MET A 31 -3.44 -29.53 -0.24
N LEU A 32 -4.04 -30.45 -1.01
CA LEU A 32 -3.84 -30.54 -2.46
C LEU A 32 -4.36 -29.31 -3.23
N PHE A 33 -5.43 -28.68 -2.75
CA PHE A 33 -5.94 -27.43 -3.35
C PHE A 33 -5.08 -26.19 -3.02
N VAL A 34 -4.29 -26.26 -1.95
CA VAL A 34 -3.39 -25.19 -1.50
C VAL A 34 -1.97 -25.38 -2.05
N MET A 35 -1.56 -26.62 -2.32
CA MET A 35 -0.25 -26.91 -2.93
C MET A 35 -0.11 -26.20 -4.28
N GLY A 36 0.86 -25.29 -4.36
CA GLY A 36 1.15 -24.50 -5.56
C GLY A 36 0.44 -23.15 -5.63
N LYS A 37 -0.44 -22.81 -4.67
CA LYS A 37 -0.99 -21.46 -4.55
C LYS A 37 -0.14 -20.65 -3.58
N SER A 38 0.48 -19.58 -4.07
CA SER A 38 1.06 -18.54 -3.22
C SER A 38 -0.06 -17.70 -2.60
N THR A 39 0.11 -17.24 -1.36
CA THR A 39 -0.80 -16.26 -0.77
C THR A 39 -0.65 -14.95 -1.54
N ALA A 40 -1.69 -14.52 -2.25
CA ALA A 40 -1.72 -13.22 -2.91
C ALA A 40 -1.96 -12.11 -1.89
N TYR A 41 -1.19 -11.02 -1.99
CA TYR A 41 -1.30 -9.83 -1.14
C TYR A 41 -1.97 -8.68 -1.91
N SER A 42 -1.91 -8.71 -3.24
CA SER A 42 -2.71 -7.85 -4.12
C SER A 42 -4.12 -8.42 -4.28
N ALA A 43 -5.11 -7.53 -4.44
CA ALA A 43 -6.47 -7.91 -4.83
C ALA A 43 -6.54 -8.48 -6.27
N TYR A 44 -5.47 -8.32 -7.05
CA TYR A 44 -5.37 -8.77 -8.43
C TYR A 44 -4.35 -9.91 -8.54
N GLU A 45 -4.81 -11.07 -9.02
CA GLU A 45 -4.01 -12.29 -9.24
C GLU A 45 -3.43 -12.40 -10.66
N GLU A 46 -3.80 -11.50 -11.59
CA GLU A 46 -3.32 -11.51 -12.98
C GLU A 46 -2.03 -10.70 -13.17
N GLU A 47 -1.19 -11.20 -14.09
CA GLU A 47 0.27 -11.05 -14.26
C GLU A 47 0.84 -9.62 -14.46
N GLU A 48 0.08 -8.55 -14.24
CA GLU A 48 0.57 -7.16 -14.40
C GLU A 48 0.22 -6.20 -13.26
N LEU A 49 -0.68 -6.58 -12.32
CA LEU A 49 -1.15 -5.69 -11.23
C LEU A 49 -0.90 -6.24 -9.82
N TYR A 50 0.02 -7.20 -9.69
CA TYR A 50 0.38 -7.84 -8.41
C TYR A 50 1.41 -7.05 -7.59
N GLN A 51 1.41 -5.71 -7.65
CA GLN A 51 2.49 -4.85 -7.13
C GLN A 51 2.90 -5.14 -5.67
N LEU A 52 1.95 -5.39 -4.77
CA LEU A 52 2.27 -5.74 -3.37
C LEU A 52 2.87 -7.15 -3.23
N SER A 53 2.44 -8.08 -4.08
CA SER A 53 3.02 -9.43 -4.12
C SER A 53 4.44 -9.40 -4.73
N ASP A 54 4.69 -8.54 -5.71
CA ASP A 54 6.03 -8.32 -6.30
C ASP A 54 6.99 -7.68 -5.30
N MET A 55 6.50 -6.63 -4.63
CA MET A 55 7.21 -6.00 -3.50
C MET A 55 7.52 -7.01 -2.40
N ARG A 56 6.59 -7.92 -2.09
CA ARG A 56 6.88 -9.01 -1.15
C ARG A 56 8.02 -9.88 -1.67
N GLY A 57 7.94 -10.37 -2.92
CA GLY A 57 8.95 -11.26 -3.49
C GLY A 57 10.37 -10.69 -3.46
N SER A 58 10.51 -9.38 -3.65
CA SER A 58 11.81 -8.68 -3.56
C SER A 58 12.30 -8.45 -2.13
N LEU A 59 11.39 -8.39 -1.15
CA LEU A 59 11.74 -8.13 0.26
C LEU A 59 11.88 -9.38 1.13
N ASP A 60 11.26 -10.51 0.75
CA ASP A 60 11.23 -11.76 1.52
C ASP A 60 12.63 -12.41 1.67
N ASP A 61 12.69 -13.60 2.28
CA ASP A 61 13.95 -14.33 2.57
C ASP A 61 14.86 -14.56 1.34
N ASP A 62 14.31 -14.64 0.13
CA ASP A 62 15.06 -14.80 -1.13
C ASP A 62 15.59 -13.47 -1.70
N GLY A 63 15.18 -12.32 -1.13
CA GLY A 63 15.58 -10.97 -1.50
C GLY A 63 16.34 -10.27 -0.37
N ASP A 64 15.73 -9.24 0.23
CA ASP A 64 16.35 -8.44 1.29
C ASP A 64 16.28 -9.07 2.70
N GLY A 65 15.66 -10.24 2.86
CA GLY A 65 15.65 -11.00 4.12
C GLY A 65 14.67 -10.48 5.17
N TYR A 66 13.64 -9.75 4.75
CA TYR A 66 12.56 -9.31 5.64
C TYR A 66 11.56 -10.43 5.87
N PHE A 67 11.22 -10.66 7.14
CA PHE A 67 10.06 -11.49 7.48
C PHE A 67 8.77 -10.69 7.26
N ILE A 68 7.98 -11.10 6.25
CA ILE A 68 6.72 -10.43 5.89
C ILE A 68 5.53 -11.24 6.38
N ALA A 69 4.64 -10.57 7.11
CA ALA A 69 3.41 -11.16 7.60
C ALA A 69 2.22 -10.26 7.28
N ASN A 70 1.12 -10.88 6.84
CA ASN A 70 -0.17 -10.22 6.75
C ASN A 70 -0.87 -10.20 8.10
N THR A 71 -1.40 -9.04 8.46
CA THR A 71 -2.37 -8.90 9.54
C THR A 71 -3.71 -8.51 8.93
N MET A 72 -4.72 -9.38 9.07
CA MET A 72 -6.11 -9.03 8.73
C MET A 72 -6.85 -8.36 9.89
N SER A 73 -6.22 -8.24 11.06
CA SER A 73 -6.81 -7.62 12.25
C SER A 73 -6.48 -6.14 12.37
N THR A 74 -7.29 -5.45 13.17
CA THR A 74 -7.14 -4.04 13.52
C THR A 74 -5.70 -3.71 13.93
N PRO A 75 -5.12 -2.58 13.47
CA PRO A 75 -3.77 -2.16 13.81
C PRO A 75 -3.46 -2.03 15.30
N MET A 76 -4.44 -2.18 16.20
CA MET A 76 -4.23 -2.16 17.66
C MET A 76 -3.15 -3.14 18.15
N LEU A 77 -2.91 -4.24 17.43
CA LEU A 77 -1.92 -5.26 17.80
C LEU A 77 -0.47 -4.83 17.59
N VAL A 78 -0.21 -3.68 16.94
CA VAL A 78 1.16 -3.15 16.76
C VAL A 78 1.84 -2.84 18.10
N ASN A 79 1.04 -2.65 19.15
CA ASN A 79 1.57 -2.41 20.48
C ASN A 79 2.29 -3.62 21.08
N ASP A 80 1.92 -4.83 20.68
CA ASP A 80 2.44 -6.08 21.25
C ASP A 80 3.61 -6.66 20.44
N TRP A 81 4.07 -5.93 19.41
CA TRP A 81 5.19 -6.37 18.60
C TRP A 81 6.50 -6.31 19.39
N LYS A 82 7.27 -7.39 19.32
CA LYS A 82 8.43 -7.64 20.17
C LYS A 82 9.58 -6.66 19.91
N ASP A 83 9.83 -6.33 18.65
CA ASP A 83 10.98 -5.53 18.21
C ASP A 83 10.55 -4.37 17.27
N PRO A 84 9.76 -3.40 17.79
CA PRO A 84 9.10 -2.37 16.97
C PRO A 84 10.08 -1.52 16.15
N HIS A 85 11.26 -1.19 16.71
CA HIS A 85 12.33 -0.45 16.04
C HIS A 85 12.93 -1.15 14.80
N ARG A 86 12.70 -2.46 14.62
CA ARG A 86 13.10 -3.26 13.44
C ARG A 86 11.91 -3.67 12.59
N THR A 87 10.71 -3.15 12.89
CA THR A 87 9.49 -3.52 12.19
C THR A 87 8.93 -2.33 11.42
N MET A 88 8.47 -2.62 10.21
CA MET A 88 7.76 -1.67 9.36
C MET A 88 6.33 -2.16 9.20
N LEU A 89 5.37 -1.28 9.49
CA LEU A 89 3.95 -1.49 9.23
C LEU A 89 3.59 -0.83 7.89
N LEU A 90 2.92 -1.58 7.02
CA LEU A 90 2.43 -1.08 5.75
C LEU A 90 0.89 -1.04 5.79
N ILE A 91 0.30 0.13 5.61
CA ILE A 91 -1.16 0.34 5.52
C ILE A 91 -1.47 0.82 4.11
N ILE A 92 -2.08 -0.04 3.30
CA ILE A 92 -2.40 0.24 1.90
C ILE A 92 -3.91 0.25 1.72
N ALA A 93 -4.42 1.27 1.04
CA ALA A 93 -5.82 1.43 0.65
C ALA A 93 -6.81 1.07 1.78
N PRO A 94 -6.76 1.75 2.94
CA PRO A 94 -7.63 1.43 4.06
C PRO A 94 -9.10 1.56 3.64
N GLU A 95 -9.83 0.44 3.59
CA GLU A 95 -11.24 0.41 3.17
C GLU A 95 -12.19 1.04 4.19
N LYS A 96 -11.77 1.12 5.46
CA LYS A 96 -12.53 1.71 6.56
C LYS A 96 -11.71 2.80 7.25
N PRO A 97 -12.36 3.84 7.80
CA PRO A 97 -11.68 4.84 8.60
C PRO A 97 -10.96 4.18 9.79
N ILE A 98 -9.68 4.48 9.95
CA ILE A 98 -8.90 4.08 11.13
C ILE A 98 -9.55 4.70 12.36
N ASP A 99 -9.76 3.94 13.42
CA ASP A 99 -10.34 4.49 14.65
C ASP A 99 -9.32 5.29 15.48
N GLU A 100 -9.80 6.05 16.46
CA GLU A 100 -8.92 6.90 17.28
C GLU A 100 -7.89 6.09 18.08
N THR A 101 -8.30 4.91 18.56
CA THR A 101 -7.45 4.05 19.40
C THR A 101 -6.37 3.36 18.57
N GLU A 102 -6.70 2.91 17.37
CA GLU A 102 -5.78 2.41 16.35
C GLU A 102 -4.78 3.50 15.94
N ALA A 103 -5.28 4.71 15.67
CA ALA A 103 -4.44 5.84 15.30
C ALA A 103 -3.44 6.19 16.42
N ASP A 104 -3.88 6.20 17.69
CA ASP A 104 -3.02 6.40 18.85
C ASP A 104 -1.97 5.29 19.01
N ALA A 105 -2.36 4.02 18.82
CA ALA A 105 -1.44 2.89 18.88
C ALA A 105 -0.34 2.99 17.82
N ILE A 106 -0.69 3.35 16.59
CA ILE A 106 0.26 3.55 15.49
C ILE A 106 1.14 4.76 15.76
N TYR A 107 0.57 5.86 16.27
CA TYR A 107 1.34 7.06 16.62
C TYR A 107 2.41 6.75 17.67
N ASN A 108 2.08 6.03 18.74
CA ASN A 108 3.04 5.61 19.77
C ASN A 108 4.04 4.58 19.23
N PHE A 109 3.62 3.69 18.32
CA PHE A 109 4.53 2.76 17.66
C PHE A 109 5.66 3.48 16.91
N VAL A 110 5.35 4.59 16.22
CA VAL A 110 6.35 5.40 15.53
C VAL A 110 7.16 6.26 16.49
N THR A 111 6.47 7.02 17.34
CA THR A 111 7.10 8.10 18.14
C THR A 111 7.79 7.62 19.40
N GLU A 112 7.25 6.60 20.08
CA GLU A 112 7.79 6.10 21.34
C GLU A 112 8.61 4.81 21.16
N LYS A 113 8.19 3.93 20.24
CA LYS A 113 8.79 2.61 20.05
C LYS A 113 9.79 2.54 18.87
N GLY A 114 9.88 3.60 18.07
CA GLY A 114 10.84 3.73 16.96
C GLY A 114 10.49 2.92 15.71
N GLY A 115 9.26 2.42 15.60
CA GLY A 115 8.77 1.71 14.43
C GLY A 115 8.63 2.60 13.20
N LYS A 116 8.51 1.96 12.04
CA LYS A 116 8.31 2.65 10.76
C LYS A 116 6.93 2.33 10.22
N VAL A 117 6.25 3.31 9.65
CA VAL A 117 4.91 3.13 9.06
C VAL A 117 4.89 3.80 7.70
N ILE A 118 4.41 3.08 6.69
CA ILE A 118 4.09 3.62 5.37
C ILE A 118 2.57 3.53 5.21
N VAL A 119 1.94 4.66 4.90
CA VAL A 119 0.49 4.75 4.67
C VAL A 119 0.26 5.21 3.23
N ALA A 120 -0.36 4.35 2.41
CA ALA A 120 -0.82 4.68 1.08
C ALA A 120 -2.35 4.69 1.07
N ALA A 121 -2.94 5.87 0.91
CA ALA A 121 -4.38 6.06 0.86
C ALA A 121 -4.75 7.03 -0.26
N ASP A 122 -5.86 6.76 -0.92
CA ASP A 122 -6.50 7.57 -1.96
C ASP A 122 -7.74 8.33 -1.42
N GLY A 123 -8.09 8.11 -0.16
CA GLY A 123 -9.29 8.63 0.49
C GLY A 123 -9.02 9.25 1.86
N THR A 124 -10.10 9.64 2.55
CA THR A 124 -10.05 10.24 3.89
C THR A 124 -9.95 9.23 5.02
N ASN A 125 -9.99 7.92 4.73
CA ASN A 125 -9.99 6.86 5.74
C ASN A 125 -8.72 6.85 6.62
N ALA A 126 -7.60 7.37 6.10
CA ALA A 126 -6.35 7.51 6.84
C ALA A 126 -6.24 8.82 7.65
N ASN A 127 -7.17 9.78 7.51
CA ASN A 127 -7.02 11.13 8.05
C ASN A 127 -6.88 11.19 9.58
N ARG A 128 -7.54 10.30 10.32
CA ARG A 128 -7.39 10.25 11.79
C ARG A 128 -5.97 9.91 12.23
N LEU A 129 -5.30 9.01 11.50
CA LEU A 129 -3.89 8.72 11.73
C LEU A 129 -3.00 9.85 11.18
N ALA A 130 -3.23 10.25 9.93
CA ALA A 130 -2.40 11.22 9.22
C ALA A 130 -2.35 12.58 9.93
N SER A 131 -3.48 13.04 10.47
CA SER A 131 -3.57 14.31 11.20
C SER A 131 -2.73 14.34 12.48
N LYS A 132 -2.45 13.19 13.12
CA LYS A 132 -1.50 13.11 14.25
C LYS A 132 -0.07 13.45 13.82
N PHE A 133 0.24 13.26 12.54
CA PHE A 133 1.50 13.68 11.90
C PHE A 133 1.36 14.99 11.12
N GLY A 134 0.24 15.71 11.24
CA GLY A 134 0.02 16.97 10.52
C GLY A 134 -0.14 16.77 9.01
N VAL A 135 -0.72 15.64 8.59
CA VAL A 135 -1.03 15.39 7.17
C VAL A 135 -2.53 15.16 7.02
N THR A 136 -3.11 15.74 5.97
CA THR A 136 -4.54 15.59 5.65
C THR A 136 -4.68 15.17 4.18
N TYR A 137 -5.38 14.06 3.93
CA TYR A 137 -5.81 13.63 2.60
C TYR A 137 -7.14 14.30 2.25
N PHE A 138 -7.28 14.76 1.00
CA PHE A 138 -8.52 15.39 0.53
C PHE A 138 -9.61 14.36 0.24
N GLY A 139 -9.24 13.17 -0.26
CA GLY A 139 -10.19 12.13 -0.68
C GLY A 139 -10.99 12.49 -1.95
N HIS A 140 -10.48 13.45 -2.71
CA HIS A 140 -10.95 13.82 -4.04
C HIS A 140 -9.83 13.57 -5.05
N PRO A 141 -10.15 13.23 -6.31
CA PRO A 141 -9.15 12.94 -7.33
C PRO A 141 -8.33 14.19 -7.66
N LEU A 142 -7.03 14.00 -7.77
CA LEU A 142 -6.09 14.96 -8.32
C LEU A 142 -6.05 14.77 -9.84
N ASN A 143 -6.35 15.83 -10.58
CA ASN A 143 -6.26 15.86 -12.02
C ASN A 143 -5.01 16.66 -12.44
N ASP A 144 -4.31 16.18 -13.46
CA ASP A 144 -3.17 16.86 -14.06
C ASP A 144 -3.23 16.82 -15.60
N GLU A 145 -3.45 17.98 -16.21
CA GLU A 145 -3.52 18.12 -17.67
C GLU A 145 -2.17 17.92 -18.36
N ASN A 146 -1.04 18.18 -17.67
CA ASN A 146 0.29 18.19 -18.27
C ASN A 146 1.12 16.95 -17.93
N GLN A 147 0.89 16.35 -16.77
CA GLN A 147 1.61 15.16 -16.29
C GLN A 147 0.67 13.97 -16.13
N HIS A 148 0.01 13.57 -17.22
CA HIS A 148 -0.76 12.33 -17.28
C HIS A 148 -0.16 11.31 -18.24
N TRP A 149 -0.41 10.03 -17.98
CA TRP A 149 -0.01 8.91 -18.83
C TRP A 149 -1.23 8.32 -19.54
N LEU A 150 -0.99 7.73 -20.72
CA LEU A 150 -2.04 7.20 -21.58
C LEU A 150 -2.05 5.67 -21.52
N GLU A 151 -3.26 5.12 -21.47
CA GLU A 151 -3.50 3.69 -21.69
C GLU A 151 -3.66 3.44 -23.19
N TYR A 152 -3.00 2.41 -23.71
CA TYR A 152 -3.06 2.07 -25.14
C TYR A 152 -4.00 0.89 -25.44
N ASP A 153 -4.41 0.11 -24.42
CA ASP A 153 -5.24 -1.10 -24.54
C ASP A 153 -6.50 -1.02 -23.65
N CYS A 154 -7.35 -0.02 -23.85
CA CYS A 154 -8.63 0.11 -23.14
C CYS A 154 -9.84 -0.21 -24.04
N ASP A 155 -10.92 -0.71 -23.43
CA ASP A 155 -12.22 -0.97 -24.06
C ASP A 155 -13.29 -0.04 -23.44
N PRO A 156 -13.95 0.85 -24.22
CA PRO A 156 -13.90 1.01 -25.67
C PRO A 156 -12.73 1.86 -26.19
N SER A 157 -12.20 1.48 -27.36
CA SER A 157 -11.19 2.25 -28.11
C SER A 157 -11.85 3.34 -28.99
N PRO A 158 -11.27 4.56 -29.10
CA PRO A 158 -10.00 5.02 -28.52
C PRO A 158 -10.11 5.45 -27.06
N CYS A 159 -9.02 5.27 -26.32
CA CYS A 159 -8.92 5.71 -24.93
C CYS A 159 -9.01 7.23 -24.85
N TYR A 160 -10.01 7.72 -24.11
CA TYR A 160 -10.04 9.13 -23.75
C TYR A 160 -8.96 9.37 -22.68
N PRO A 161 -8.08 10.38 -22.86
CA PRO A 161 -7.06 10.67 -21.87
C PRO A 161 -7.73 11.00 -20.54
N SER A 162 -7.31 10.31 -19.48
CA SER A 162 -7.75 10.60 -18.11
C SER A 162 -6.70 11.47 -17.44
N TRP A 163 -7.08 12.69 -17.05
CA TRP A 163 -6.21 13.56 -16.25
C TRP A 163 -5.98 13.02 -14.84
N GLN A 164 -6.71 11.98 -14.42
CA GLN A 164 -6.49 11.28 -13.16
C GLN A 164 -5.33 10.28 -13.23
N ASN A 165 -4.87 9.91 -14.42
CA ASN A 165 -3.72 9.03 -14.61
C ASN A 165 -2.43 9.85 -14.51
N VAL A 166 -2.11 10.34 -13.32
CA VAL A 166 -0.98 11.26 -13.09
C VAL A 166 0.35 10.52 -13.00
N TRP A 167 1.44 11.10 -13.51
CA TRP A 167 2.79 10.63 -13.21
C TRP A 167 3.62 11.75 -12.56
N SER A 168 4.59 11.38 -11.73
CA SER A 168 5.56 12.30 -11.15
C SER A 168 6.95 11.68 -11.17
N VAL A 169 7.97 12.45 -10.80
CA VAL A 169 9.35 11.97 -10.65
C VAL A 169 9.74 12.11 -9.18
N ALA A 170 9.83 10.96 -8.49
CA ALA A 170 10.08 10.90 -7.07
C ALA A 170 11.57 10.80 -6.75
N ALA A 171 12.03 11.58 -5.78
CA ALA A 171 13.29 11.33 -5.08
C ALA A 171 13.07 10.26 -3.99
N VAL A 172 14.14 9.59 -3.55
CA VAL A 172 14.04 8.57 -2.50
C VAL A 172 14.45 9.12 -1.13
N GLU A 173 15.54 9.90 -1.08
CA GLU A 173 16.13 10.36 0.19
C GLU A 173 16.07 11.89 0.38
N GLU A 174 16.09 12.64 -0.72
CA GLU A 174 16.21 14.09 -0.75
C GLU A 174 14.83 14.75 -0.96
N ASP A 175 14.64 15.92 -0.36
CA ASP A 175 13.47 16.77 -0.68
C ASP A 175 13.65 17.36 -2.08
N VAL A 176 12.65 17.18 -2.95
CA VAL A 176 12.69 17.65 -4.34
C VAL A 176 12.84 19.17 -4.50
N ASN A 177 12.54 19.95 -3.46
CA ASN A 177 12.68 21.40 -3.43
C ASN A 177 14.09 21.85 -3.09
N GLU A 178 14.87 20.99 -2.44
CA GLU A 178 16.22 21.28 -1.99
C GLU A 178 17.28 20.62 -2.87
N MET A 179 16.86 19.77 -3.82
CA MET A 179 17.76 19.13 -4.77
C MET A 179 18.52 20.15 -5.63
N GLN A 180 19.80 19.87 -5.89
CA GLN A 180 20.58 20.64 -6.86
C GLN A 180 19.97 20.50 -8.27
N ALA A 181 20.01 21.57 -9.07
CA ALA A 181 19.37 21.60 -10.40
C ALA A 181 19.79 20.44 -11.33
N GLY A 182 21.06 20.01 -11.23
CA GLY A 182 21.57 18.85 -11.97
C GLY A 182 21.02 17.51 -11.49
N ALA A 183 20.80 17.36 -10.18
CA ALA A 183 20.23 16.17 -9.55
C ALA A 183 18.72 16.08 -9.80
N ALA A 184 18.01 17.22 -9.74
CA ALA A 184 16.60 17.29 -10.09
C ALA A 184 16.41 16.78 -11.53
N SER A 185 17.16 17.27 -12.52
CA SER A 185 16.95 16.83 -13.90
C SER A 185 17.47 15.41 -14.24
N LYS A 186 17.97 14.65 -13.26
CA LYS A 186 18.64 13.37 -13.49
C LYS A 186 17.82 12.18 -13.00
N GLY A 187 17.55 11.24 -13.93
CA GLY A 187 17.00 9.94 -13.59
C GLY A 187 18.02 9.04 -12.88
N CYS A 188 17.57 8.16 -12.00
CA CYS A 188 18.44 7.17 -11.37
C CYS A 188 19.03 6.21 -12.41
N SER A 189 20.34 6.00 -12.34
CA SER A 189 21.02 5.02 -13.19
C SER A 189 20.81 3.60 -12.66
N GLU A 190 20.92 2.60 -13.53
CA GLU A 190 20.86 1.19 -13.14
C GLU A 190 21.85 0.86 -12.02
N PHE A 191 23.08 1.38 -12.11
CA PHE A 191 24.07 1.22 -11.05
C PHE A 191 23.61 1.79 -9.70
N GLN A 192 22.94 2.93 -9.67
CA GLN A 192 22.43 3.51 -8.43
C GLN A 192 21.29 2.68 -7.82
N ILE A 193 20.42 2.14 -8.67
CA ILE A 193 19.29 1.30 -8.24
C ILE A 193 19.81 -0.03 -7.68
N VAL A 194 20.69 -0.71 -8.43
CA VAL A 194 21.24 -2.02 -8.03
C VAL A 194 22.06 -1.94 -6.75
N ASN A 195 22.78 -0.85 -6.53
CA ASN A 195 23.58 -0.65 -5.31
C ASN A 195 22.81 0.04 -4.18
N GLN A 196 21.48 0.17 -4.28
CA GLN A 196 20.63 0.78 -3.25
C GLN A 196 21.12 2.18 -2.81
N ASN A 197 21.63 2.96 -3.77
CA ASN A 197 22.18 4.30 -3.53
C ASN A 197 21.48 5.35 -4.42
N PRO A 198 20.18 5.62 -4.18
CA PRO A 198 19.38 6.56 -4.96
C PRO A 198 19.60 8.03 -4.56
N VAL A 199 20.85 8.41 -4.29
CA VAL A 199 21.22 9.79 -3.95
C VAL A 199 21.27 10.65 -5.20
N SER A 200 20.74 11.88 -5.09
CA SER A 200 20.77 12.89 -6.15
C SER A 200 20.26 12.40 -7.51
N CYS A 201 19.21 11.58 -7.48
CA CYS A 201 18.50 11.10 -8.66
C CYS A 201 17.01 10.91 -8.38
N ARG A 202 16.20 10.81 -9.44
CA ARG A 202 14.76 10.62 -9.32
C ARG A 202 14.26 9.45 -10.18
N ILE A 203 13.14 8.86 -9.76
CA ILE A 203 12.51 7.69 -10.38
C ILE A 203 11.08 8.08 -10.79
N PRO A 204 10.63 7.77 -12.03
CA PRO A 204 9.25 8.01 -12.41
C PRO A 204 8.31 7.12 -11.60
N VAL A 205 7.22 7.70 -11.09
CA VAL A 205 6.14 7.00 -10.39
C VAL A 205 4.83 7.33 -11.08
N MET A 206 4.07 6.29 -11.42
CA MET A 206 2.77 6.41 -12.05
C MET A 206 1.68 6.18 -11.01
N PHE A 207 0.72 7.08 -10.95
CA PHE A 207 -0.43 7.01 -10.08
C PHE A 207 -1.69 6.82 -10.92
N ARG A 208 -2.64 6.06 -10.38
CA ARG A 208 -3.97 5.91 -10.94
C ARG A 208 -4.96 6.56 -9.98
N SER A 209 -5.57 7.67 -10.41
CA SER A 209 -6.51 8.46 -9.60
C SER A 209 -6.00 8.81 -8.19
N PRO A 210 -4.80 9.42 -8.05
CA PRO A 210 -4.30 9.82 -6.74
C PRO A 210 -5.17 10.91 -6.12
N THR A 211 -5.04 11.10 -4.81
CA THR A 211 -5.63 12.25 -4.11
C THR A 211 -4.56 13.25 -3.68
N GLY A 212 -4.98 14.48 -3.41
CA GLY A 212 -4.10 15.48 -2.81
C GLY A 212 -3.77 15.16 -1.36
N MET A 213 -2.61 15.62 -0.92
CA MET A 213 -2.19 15.63 0.48
C MET A 213 -1.77 17.05 0.86
N LYS A 214 -2.17 17.48 2.05
CA LYS A 214 -1.73 18.75 2.64
C LYS A 214 -0.95 18.48 3.93
N PHE A 215 0.14 19.20 4.11
CA PHE A 215 0.86 19.24 5.37
C PHE A 215 0.42 20.46 6.19
N GLU A 216 0.00 20.23 7.42
CA GLU A 216 -0.46 21.24 8.37
C GLU A 216 0.46 21.24 9.61
N PRO A 217 1.01 22.39 10.01
CA PRO A 217 1.76 22.49 11.25
C PRO A 217 0.89 22.08 12.44
N SER A 218 1.39 21.15 13.23
CA SER A 218 0.82 20.79 14.51
C SER A 218 1.15 21.84 15.58
N LEU A 219 0.43 21.81 16.70
CA LEU A 219 0.75 22.64 17.87
C LEU A 219 2.19 22.40 18.38
N ARG A 220 2.73 21.19 18.19
CA ARG A 220 4.12 20.89 18.56
C ARG A 220 5.12 21.64 17.69
N ASP A 221 4.89 21.76 16.39
CA ASP A 221 5.79 22.52 15.51
C ASP A 221 5.84 24.00 15.85
N THR A 222 4.73 24.54 16.36
CA THR A 222 4.71 25.94 16.81
C THR A 222 5.59 26.14 18.03
N THR A 223 5.71 25.13 18.90
CA THR A 223 6.48 25.20 20.14
C THR A 223 7.91 24.68 19.99
N HIS A 224 8.14 23.76 19.06
CA HIS A 224 9.41 23.08 18.77
C HIS A 224 9.59 22.97 17.24
N PRO A 225 9.91 24.08 16.55
CA PRO A 225 9.91 24.15 15.09
C PRO A 225 10.96 23.26 14.40
N GLU A 226 11.98 22.80 15.12
CA GLU A 226 13.02 21.91 14.58
C GLU A 226 12.84 20.44 15.01
N GLU A 227 11.70 20.07 15.61
CA GLU A 227 11.45 18.70 16.08
C GLU A 227 11.16 17.72 14.93
N ARG A 228 10.69 18.22 13.78
CA ARG A 228 10.28 17.40 12.63
C ARG A 228 10.95 17.86 11.34
N ASP A 229 11.50 16.90 10.60
CA ASP A 229 12.00 17.08 9.25
C ASP A 229 10.95 16.54 8.26
N VAL A 230 10.49 17.39 7.34
CA VAL A 230 9.44 17.06 6.37
C VAL A 230 10.04 17.14 5.00
N LYS A 231 10.11 15.99 4.33
CA LYS A 231 10.63 15.87 2.96
C LYS A 231 9.50 15.59 1.99
N ILE A 232 9.41 16.39 0.94
CA ILE A 232 8.52 16.15 -0.19
C ILE A 232 9.30 15.36 -1.24
N LEU A 233 8.90 14.11 -1.45
CA LEU A 233 9.59 13.20 -2.37
C LEU A 233 9.12 13.35 -3.82
N ALA A 234 7.89 13.80 -4.05
CA ALA A 234 7.32 14.01 -5.38
C ALA A 234 6.26 15.12 -5.34
N ARG A 235 6.02 15.77 -6.47
CA ARG A 235 4.96 16.79 -6.63
C ARG A 235 4.28 16.62 -7.97
N ALA A 236 3.00 16.98 -8.01
CA ALA A 236 2.26 17.14 -9.24
C ALA A 236 2.73 18.40 -9.99
N SER A 237 2.27 18.58 -11.22
CA SER A 237 2.57 19.80 -11.97
C SER A 237 1.91 21.02 -11.35
N SER A 238 2.37 22.21 -11.74
CA SER A 238 1.75 23.47 -11.33
C SER A 238 0.33 23.68 -11.90
N SER A 239 -0.07 22.89 -12.91
CA SER A 239 -1.42 22.91 -13.49
C SER A 239 -2.34 21.87 -12.88
N ALA A 240 -1.85 21.04 -11.96
CA ALA A 240 -2.69 20.07 -11.30
C ALA A 240 -3.70 20.76 -10.38
N PHE A 241 -4.85 20.12 -10.16
CA PHE A 241 -5.90 20.59 -9.27
C PHE A 241 -6.62 19.42 -8.62
N ILE A 242 -7.18 19.66 -7.43
CA ILE A 242 -8.02 18.70 -6.73
C ILE A 242 -9.48 18.98 -7.11
N ASP A 243 -10.14 18.01 -7.73
CA ASP A 243 -11.52 18.15 -8.19
C ASP A 243 -12.52 17.90 -7.04
N LEU A 244 -12.73 18.94 -6.24
CA LEU A 244 -13.66 18.93 -5.11
C LEU A 244 -15.12 18.93 -5.59
N MET A 245 -15.37 19.59 -6.73
CA MET A 245 -16.72 19.78 -7.28
C MET A 245 -17.20 18.62 -8.16
N GLY A 246 -16.28 17.78 -8.64
CA GLY A 246 -16.57 16.67 -9.55
C GLY A 246 -16.88 17.13 -10.98
N ASP A 247 -16.44 18.33 -11.36
CA ASP A 247 -16.69 18.92 -12.68
C ASP A 247 -15.49 18.80 -13.63
N GLY A 248 -14.32 18.39 -13.11
CA GLY A 248 -13.09 18.28 -13.88
C GLY A 248 -12.58 19.61 -14.44
N ASP A 249 -13.00 20.75 -13.88
CA ASP A 249 -12.68 22.07 -14.40
C ASP A 249 -11.58 22.75 -13.56
N ALA A 250 -10.40 22.91 -14.14
CA ALA A 250 -9.27 23.61 -13.53
C ALA A 250 -9.51 25.11 -13.33
N SER A 251 -10.47 25.71 -14.05
CA SER A 251 -10.81 27.13 -13.94
C SER A 251 -11.80 27.43 -12.81
N ASN A 252 -12.40 26.38 -12.22
CA ASN A 252 -13.27 26.54 -11.08
C ASN A 252 -12.45 26.89 -9.83
N ALA A 253 -12.65 28.08 -9.28
CA ALA A 253 -11.94 28.55 -8.09
C ALA A 253 -12.21 27.71 -6.81
N LEU A 254 -13.21 26.81 -6.84
CA LEU A 254 -13.48 25.85 -5.77
C LEU A 254 -12.59 24.59 -5.86
N ASN A 255 -11.89 24.38 -6.97
CA ASN A 255 -10.93 23.29 -7.15
C ASN A 255 -9.51 23.83 -6.90
N PRO A 256 -8.89 23.57 -5.74
CA PRO A 256 -7.61 24.17 -5.39
C PRO A 256 -6.44 23.51 -6.15
N ALA A 257 -5.42 24.31 -6.46
CA ALA A 257 -4.14 23.81 -6.95
C ALA A 257 -3.25 23.32 -5.77
N PRO A 258 -2.36 22.32 -5.97
CA PRO A 258 -1.49 21.79 -4.92
C PRO A 258 -0.61 22.80 -4.18
N GLY A 259 -0.36 23.99 -4.76
CA GLY A 259 0.45 25.05 -4.15
C GLY A 259 -0.34 26.11 -3.39
N ASP A 260 -1.68 26.09 -3.48
CA ASP A 260 -2.57 27.03 -2.78
C ASP A 260 -3.01 26.50 -1.40
N LEU A 261 -2.43 25.38 -0.95
CA LEU A 261 -2.89 24.55 0.17
C LEU A 261 -1.91 24.51 1.33
#